data_AF-A0A1C3N5W8-F1
#
_entry.id   AF-A0A1C3N5W8-F1
#
_cell.length_a   1.000
_cell.length_b   1.000
_cell.length_c   1.000
_cell.angle_alpha   90.00
_cell.angle_beta   90.00
_cell.angle_gamma   90.00
#
_symmetry.space_group_name_H-M   'P 1'
#
loop_
_entity.id
_entity.type
_entity.pdbx_description
1 polymer ?
#
loop_
_entity_poly.entity_id
_entity_poly.type
_entity_poly.pdbx_seq_one_letter_code
_entity_poly.pdbx_strand_id
1 'polypeptide(L)'
;MRFTPRKEEVQPVIDILESDDFDSADDMAKALIREVVDMLWFRDWHVLVVNRDGQAVAFGPFASEPEAKALGTKWQGTLLPGDPTRWGVVPVRGLGATAEERQGGGYGFCTTEGCGHPAYAHSMDGSARGYCIVCGRHGACEKYAQAAKKKTRAKAT
;
A
#
# COMPACT_ATOMS: atom_id res chain seq x y z
N MET A 1 13.62 -4.24 8.85
CA MET A 1 12.59 -4.02 7.81
C MET A 1 13.30 -3.69 6.51
N ARG A 2 13.04 -4.42 5.42
CA ARG A 2 13.56 -4.08 4.09
C ARG A 2 12.46 -3.32 3.35
N PHE A 3 12.60 -2.00 3.27
CA PHE A 3 11.61 -1.14 2.64
C PHE A 3 12.11 -0.74 1.25
N THR A 4 11.33 -1.08 0.21
CA THR A 4 11.54 -0.56 -1.14
C THR A 4 10.37 0.38 -1.49
N PRO A 5 10.63 1.69 -1.64
CA PRO A 5 9.61 2.65 -2.07
C PRO A 5 9.06 2.27 -3.43
N ARG A 6 7.73 2.33 -3.61
CA ARG A 6 7.10 2.18 -4.93
C ARG A 6 7.02 3.53 -5.62
N LYS A 7 6.95 3.54 -6.95
CA LYS A 7 6.95 4.77 -7.74
C LYS A 7 5.78 5.70 -7.38
N GLU A 8 4.63 5.11 -7.11
CA GLU A 8 3.41 5.78 -6.65
C GLU A 8 3.53 6.43 -5.25
N GLU A 9 4.49 6.01 -4.42
CA GLU A 9 4.72 6.56 -3.08
C GLU A 9 5.75 7.68 -3.09
N VAL A 10 6.67 7.66 -4.06
CA VAL A 10 7.70 8.68 -4.17
C VAL A 10 7.12 10.01 -4.62
N GLN A 11 6.13 9.99 -5.52
CA GLN A 11 5.60 11.24 -6.09
C GLN A 11 4.92 12.15 -5.04
N PRO A 12 4.03 11.67 -4.15
CA PRO A 12 3.43 12.56 -3.15
C PRO A 12 4.45 13.12 -2.16
N VAL A 13 5.51 12.38 -1.84
CA VAL A 13 6.63 12.90 -1.03
C VAL A 13 7.36 14.03 -1.75
N ILE A 14 7.65 13.87 -3.04
CA ILE A 14 8.23 14.95 -3.87
C ILE A 14 7.29 16.15 -3.91
N ASP A 15 5.99 15.92 -4.12
CA ASP A 15 4.99 16.98 -4.21
C ASP A 15 4.95 17.83 -2.92
N ILE A 16 5.13 17.22 -1.74
CA ILE A 16 5.25 17.95 -0.47
C ILE A 16 6.58 18.71 -0.38
N LEU A 17 7.70 18.08 -0.78
CA LEU A 17 9.03 18.70 -0.73
C LEU A 17 9.19 19.88 -1.70
N GLU A 18 8.43 19.89 -2.80
CA GLU A 18 8.45 20.93 -3.83
C GLU A 18 7.27 21.92 -3.70
N SER A 19 6.43 21.79 -2.66
CA SER A 19 5.28 22.68 -2.45
C SER A 19 5.69 23.98 -1.76
N ASP A 20 5.16 25.09 -2.31
CA ASP A 20 5.25 26.43 -1.72
C ASP A 20 4.12 26.70 -0.71
N ASP A 21 3.29 25.70 -0.38
CA ASP A 21 2.10 25.86 0.47
C ASP A 21 2.40 25.81 1.98
N PHE A 22 3.66 25.65 2.38
CA PHE A 22 4.07 25.51 3.78
C PHE A 22 4.77 26.77 4.30
N ASP A 23 4.21 27.36 5.37
CA ASP A 23 4.76 28.58 6.00
C ASP A 23 6.08 28.34 6.75
N SER A 24 6.37 27.08 7.13
CA SER A 24 7.58 26.71 7.85
C SER A 24 8.05 25.28 7.54
N ALA A 25 9.33 25.02 7.80
CA ALA A 25 9.91 23.67 7.69
C ALA A 25 9.25 22.68 8.66
N ASP A 26 8.75 23.15 9.82
CA ASP A 26 8.04 22.30 10.79
C ASP A 26 6.70 21.83 10.23
N ASP A 27 5.96 22.70 9.53
CA ASP A 27 4.69 22.36 8.89
C ASP A 27 4.87 21.37 7.73
N MET A 28 5.89 21.59 6.90
CA MET A 28 6.27 20.64 5.84
C MET A 28 6.67 19.27 6.42
N ALA A 29 7.46 19.25 7.50
CA ALA A 29 7.87 18.00 8.15
C ALA A 29 6.65 17.22 8.69
N LYS A 30 5.68 17.91 9.31
CA LYS A 30 4.43 17.29 9.77
C LYS A 30 3.63 16.71 8.61
N ALA A 31 3.54 17.43 7.49
CA ALA A 31 2.86 16.94 6.29
C ALA A 31 3.54 15.69 5.71
N LEU A 32 4.87 15.71 5.60
CA LEU A 32 5.66 14.54 5.14
C LEU A 32 5.43 13.32 6.02
N ILE A 33 5.49 13.48 7.35
CA ILE A 33 5.30 12.36 8.28
C ILE A 33 3.90 11.77 8.14
N ARG A 34 2.86 12.62 8.05
CA ARG A 34 1.48 12.16 7.87
C ARG A 34 1.30 11.40 6.57
N GLU A 35 1.81 11.94 5.47
CA GLU A 35 1.71 11.30 4.14
C GLU A 35 2.41 9.93 4.13
N VAL A 36 3.62 9.84 4.70
CA VAL A 36 4.35 8.55 4.80
C VAL A 36 3.61 7.55 5.70
N VAL A 37 3.07 8.00 6.83
CA VAL A 37 2.28 7.13 7.72
C VAL A 37 1.05 6.61 7.01
N ASP A 38 0.31 7.46 6.29
CA ASP A 38 -0.88 7.06 5.54
C ASP A 38 -0.55 6.05 4.44
N MET A 39 0.54 6.26 3.70
CA MET A 39 1.03 5.28 2.72
C MET A 39 1.29 3.92 3.37
N LEU A 40 2.03 3.89 4.48
CA LEU A 40 2.39 2.65 5.18
C LEU A 40 1.16 1.98 5.82
N TRP A 41 0.18 2.76 6.26
CA TRP A 41 -1.06 2.31 6.89
C TRP A 41 -1.92 1.49 5.92
N PHE A 42 -2.07 1.96 4.68
CA PHE A 42 -2.86 1.28 3.65
C PHE A 42 -2.07 0.26 2.83
N ARG A 43 -0.75 0.23 2.97
CA ARG A 43 0.10 -0.64 2.14
C ARG A 43 -0.07 -2.12 2.50
N ASP A 44 -0.35 -2.91 1.47
CA ASP A 44 -0.22 -4.35 1.53
C ASP A 44 1.26 -4.77 1.44
N TRP A 45 1.62 -5.72 2.31
CA TRP A 45 2.95 -6.24 2.51
C TRP A 45 3.02 -7.73 2.20
N HIS A 46 4.23 -8.25 2.09
CA HIS A 46 4.49 -9.68 2.02
C HIS A 46 5.45 -10.08 3.13
N VAL A 47 5.23 -11.24 3.73
CA VAL A 47 6.10 -11.79 4.78
C VAL A 47 6.54 -13.17 4.33
N LEU A 48 7.85 -13.42 4.41
CA LEU A 48 8.42 -14.74 4.24
C LEU A 48 8.23 -15.49 5.57
N VAL A 49 7.47 -16.58 5.56
CA VAL A 49 7.19 -17.39 6.74
C VAL A 49 7.88 -18.74 6.58
N VAL A 50 8.56 -19.19 7.63
CA VAL A 50 9.18 -20.51 7.71
C VAL A 50 8.64 -21.29 8.88
N ASN A 51 8.32 -22.56 8.68
CA ASN A 51 7.97 -23.48 9.74
C ASN A 51 9.22 -24.22 10.22
N ARG A 52 9.75 -23.76 11.36
CA ARG A 52 10.88 -24.37 12.04
C ARG A 52 10.34 -25.16 13.24
N ASP A 53 10.22 -26.46 13.03
CA ASP A 53 9.87 -27.45 14.05
C ASP A 53 8.59 -27.13 14.82
N GLY A 54 7.54 -26.73 14.09
CA GLY A 54 6.24 -26.37 14.64
C GLY A 54 6.10 -24.89 14.99
N GLN A 55 7.17 -24.09 14.90
CA GLN A 55 7.13 -22.65 15.11
C GLN A 55 7.20 -21.90 13.78
N ALA A 56 6.23 -21.01 13.55
CA ALA A 56 6.24 -20.09 12.42
C ALA A 56 7.14 -18.89 12.73
N VAL A 57 8.25 -18.76 12.00
CA VAL A 57 9.13 -17.59 12.05
C VAL A 57 8.86 -16.73 10.82
N ALA A 58 8.61 -15.44 11.05
CA ALA A 58 8.28 -14.47 10.02
C ALA A 58 9.46 -13.52 9.75
N PHE A 59 9.78 -13.32 8.47
CA PHE A 59 10.76 -12.34 8.00
C PHE A 59 10.07 -11.33 7.09
N GLY A 60 10.37 -10.04 7.27
CA GLY A 60 9.78 -8.96 6.47
C GLY A 60 9.51 -7.71 7.31
N PRO A 61 8.58 -6.85 6.87
CA PRO A 61 7.79 -6.95 5.64
C PRO A 61 8.60 -6.68 4.35
N PHE A 62 8.10 -7.17 3.21
CA PHE A 62 8.61 -6.94 1.85
C PHE A 62 7.62 -6.16 1.00
N ALA A 63 8.14 -5.40 0.02
CA ALA A 63 7.33 -4.57 -0.86
C ALA A 63 6.50 -5.38 -1.86
N SER A 64 6.97 -6.58 -2.21
CA SER A 64 6.35 -7.44 -3.23
C SER A 64 6.62 -8.91 -2.96
N GLU A 65 5.73 -9.78 -3.46
CA GLU A 65 5.91 -11.23 -3.38
C GLU A 65 7.20 -11.72 -4.06
N PRO A 66 7.60 -11.24 -5.26
CA PRO A 66 8.85 -11.65 -5.88
C PRO A 66 10.09 -11.33 -5.04
N GLU A 67 10.11 -10.18 -4.35
CA GLU A 67 11.22 -9.81 -3.47
C GLU A 67 11.35 -10.80 -2.30
N ALA A 68 10.23 -11.12 -1.64
CA ALA A 68 10.19 -12.08 -0.56
C ALA A 68 10.61 -13.48 -1.04
N LYS A 69 10.12 -13.92 -2.20
CA LYS A 69 10.48 -15.21 -2.82
C LYS A 69 11.95 -15.28 -3.17
N ALA A 70 12.51 -14.23 -3.77
CA ALA A 70 13.93 -14.19 -4.14
C ALA A 70 14.84 -14.34 -2.92
N LEU A 71 14.49 -13.70 -1.80
CA LEU A 71 15.21 -13.90 -0.55
C LEU A 71 15.03 -15.32 -0.02
N GLY A 72 13.81 -15.85 -0.07
CA GLY A 72 13.51 -17.22 0.34
C GLY A 72 14.36 -18.25 -0.41
N THR A 73 14.35 -18.19 -1.74
CA THR A 73 15.18 -19.06 -2.59
C THR A 73 16.67 -18.91 -2.27
N LYS A 74 17.15 -17.69 -2.04
CA LYS A 74 18.56 -17.45 -1.68
C LYS A 74 18.95 -18.10 -0.33
N TRP A 75 18.01 -18.20 0.60
CA TRP A 75 18.24 -18.74 1.95
C TRP A 75 17.93 -20.24 2.08
N GLN A 76 17.41 -20.89 1.04
CA GLN A 76 17.20 -22.33 1.02
C GLN A 76 18.51 -23.08 1.33
N GLY A 77 18.42 -24.06 2.23
CA GLY A 77 19.57 -24.88 2.64
C GLY A 77 20.53 -24.19 3.62
N THR A 78 20.27 -22.94 4.02
CA THR A 78 21.08 -22.21 5.01
C THR A 78 20.24 -21.74 6.19
N LEU A 79 19.46 -20.67 5.99
CA LEU A 79 18.56 -20.08 6.99
C LEU A 79 17.14 -20.62 6.87
N LEU A 80 16.77 -21.16 5.71
CA LEU A 80 15.51 -21.83 5.46
C LEU A 80 15.74 -23.31 5.18
N PRO A 81 14.76 -24.17 5.51
CA PRO A 81 14.77 -25.57 5.08
C PRO A 81 14.97 -25.67 3.56
N GLY A 82 15.76 -26.67 3.13
CA GLY A 82 15.88 -27.01 1.71
C GLY A 82 14.57 -27.55 1.12
N ASP A 83 13.66 -28.03 1.98
CA ASP A 83 12.31 -28.41 1.62
C ASP A 83 11.44 -27.16 1.34
N PRO A 84 11.01 -26.93 0.09
CA PRO A 84 10.21 -25.76 -0.30
C PRO A 84 8.79 -25.78 0.28
N THR A 85 8.34 -26.88 0.88
CA THR A 85 7.02 -26.96 1.54
C THR A 85 7.03 -26.39 2.95
N ARG A 86 8.22 -26.20 3.54
CA ARG A 86 8.39 -25.71 4.92
C ARG A 86 8.55 -24.21 5.03
N TRP A 87 8.47 -23.47 3.92
CA TRP A 87 8.45 -22.03 3.93
C TRP A 87 7.59 -21.49 2.78
N GLY A 88 7.12 -20.26 2.91
CA GLY A 88 6.29 -19.62 1.90
C GLY A 88 6.22 -18.12 2.09
N VAL A 89 5.51 -17.45 1.18
CA VAL A 89 5.26 -16.01 1.27
C VAL A 89 3.77 -15.81 1.57
N VAL A 90 3.48 -15.01 2.58
CA VAL A 90 2.14 -14.69 3.03
C VAL A 90 1.86 -13.22 2.77
N PRO A 91 0.77 -12.86 2.08
CA PRO A 91 0.34 -11.47 1.98
C PRO A 91 -0.20 -11.00 3.34
N VAL A 92 0.26 -9.83 3.79
CA VAL A 92 -0.21 -9.18 5.02
C VAL A 92 -0.85 -7.86 4.63
N ARG A 93 -2.15 -7.74 4.88
CA ARG A 93 -2.90 -6.53 4.53
C ARG A 93 -2.47 -5.36 5.41
N GLY A 94 -2.43 -4.16 4.82
CA GLY A 94 -2.24 -2.93 5.59
C GLY A 94 -3.35 -2.75 6.62
N LEU A 95 -3.05 -2.19 7.79
CA LEU A 95 -4.03 -2.00 8.86
C LEU A 95 -5.18 -1.08 8.44
N GLY A 96 -4.94 -0.14 7.53
CA GLY A 96 -5.98 0.69 6.94
C GLY A 96 -6.98 -0.09 6.10
N ALA A 97 -6.58 -1.24 5.53
CA ALA A 97 -7.50 -2.15 4.87
C ALA A 97 -8.37 -2.94 5.86
N THR A 98 -8.09 -2.91 7.16
CA THR A 98 -8.87 -3.62 8.19
C THR A 98 -9.51 -2.70 9.23
N ALA A 99 -9.28 -1.39 9.15
CA ALA A 99 -9.89 -0.41 10.04
C ALA A 99 -11.42 -0.33 9.83
N GLU A 100 -12.16 -0.24 10.95
CA GLU A 100 -13.61 -0.12 11.00
C GLU A 100 -14.08 1.24 10.46
N GLU A 101 -13.45 2.33 10.92
CA GLU A 101 -13.58 3.65 10.33
C GLU A 101 -12.44 3.90 9.35
N ARG A 102 -12.73 3.77 8.05
CA ARG A 102 -11.77 4.09 7.00
C ARG A 102 -11.85 5.58 6.65
N GLN A 103 -11.13 6.38 7.42
CA GLN A 103 -10.83 7.77 7.04
C GLN A 103 -9.46 7.78 6.37
N GLY A 104 -9.45 7.88 5.03
CA GLY A 104 -8.22 7.94 4.23
C GLY A 104 -8.32 7.18 2.92
N GLY A 105 -7.37 7.46 2.02
CA GLY A 105 -7.24 6.81 0.73
C GLY A 105 -5.82 6.96 0.21
N GLY A 106 -5.23 5.83 -0.18
CA GLY A 106 -3.90 5.77 -0.80
C GLY A 106 -3.96 5.08 -2.16
N TYR A 107 -2.79 4.85 -2.76
CA TYR A 107 -2.69 4.13 -4.02
C TYR A 107 -3.38 2.75 -3.93
N GLY A 108 -4.36 2.50 -4.79
CA GLY A 108 -5.15 1.25 -4.79
C GLY A 108 -6.46 1.31 -3.99
N PHE A 109 -6.73 2.40 -3.27
CA PHE A 109 -7.91 2.59 -2.43
C PHE A 109 -8.77 3.77 -2.91
N CYS A 110 -10.04 3.74 -2.55
CA CYS A 110 -10.99 4.79 -2.90
C CYS A 110 -10.74 6.04 -2.05
N THR A 111 -10.53 7.19 -2.67
CA THR A 111 -10.26 8.47 -1.99
C THR A 111 -11.50 9.30 -1.71
N THR A 112 -12.70 8.76 -2.00
CA THR A 112 -13.96 9.41 -1.62
C THR A 112 -14.03 9.57 -0.10
N GLU A 113 -14.47 10.75 0.36
CA GLU A 113 -14.72 11.02 1.77
C GLU A 113 -15.64 9.96 2.40
N GLY A 114 -15.21 9.41 3.54
CA GLY A 114 -15.92 8.31 4.22
C GLY A 114 -15.84 6.95 3.53
N CYS A 115 -15.00 6.78 2.48
CA CYS A 115 -14.78 5.49 1.82
C CYS A 115 -13.45 4.81 2.21
N GLY A 116 -12.40 4.79 1.38
CA GLY A 116 -11.19 4.01 1.66
C GLY A 116 -11.28 2.51 1.31
N HIS A 117 -12.26 2.08 0.51
CA HIS A 117 -12.35 0.69 0.06
C HIS A 117 -11.44 0.39 -1.14
N PRO A 118 -10.84 -0.82 -1.20
CA PRO A 118 -10.02 -1.20 -2.34
C PRO A 118 -10.87 -1.29 -3.61
N ALA A 119 -10.20 -1.22 -4.75
CA ALA A 119 -10.87 -1.24 -6.05
C ALA A 119 -11.83 -2.44 -6.19
N TYR A 120 -11.45 -3.64 -5.71
CA TYR A 120 -12.26 -4.87 -5.84
C TYR A 120 -13.57 -4.83 -5.04
N ALA A 121 -13.71 -3.90 -4.09
CA ALA A 121 -14.93 -3.69 -3.32
C ALA A 121 -15.90 -2.70 -4.00
N HIS A 122 -15.69 -2.38 -5.27
CA HIS A 122 -16.55 -1.52 -6.06
C HIS A 122 -17.19 -2.31 -7.21
N SER A 123 -18.46 -1.98 -7.49
CA SER A 123 -19.19 -2.53 -8.62
C SER A 123 -18.51 -2.17 -9.95
N MET A 124 -18.78 -2.96 -10.99
CA MET A 124 -18.34 -2.62 -12.35
C MET A 124 -19.33 -1.64 -12.97
N ASP A 125 -18.82 -0.57 -13.58
CA ASP A 125 -19.59 0.41 -14.35
C ASP A 125 -18.88 0.65 -15.70
N GLY A 126 -19.23 -0.17 -16.69
CA GLY A 126 -18.53 -0.22 -17.97
C GLY A 126 -17.06 -0.61 -17.82
N SER A 127 -16.15 0.24 -18.32
CA SER A 127 -14.70 0.09 -18.17
C SER A 127 -14.13 0.69 -16.88
N ALA A 128 -15.00 1.30 -16.06
CA ALA A 128 -14.65 1.90 -14.78
C ALA A 128 -15.26 1.11 -13.63
N ARG A 129 -14.98 1.56 -12.40
CA ARG A 129 -15.61 1.04 -11.19
C ARG A 129 -16.62 2.05 -10.65
N GLY A 130 -17.83 1.56 -10.37
CA GLY A 130 -18.96 2.33 -9.87
C GLY A 130 -18.95 2.41 -8.34
N TYR A 131 -20.11 2.29 -7.72
CA TYR A 131 -20.30 2.45 -6.28
C TYR A 131 -19.63 1.34 -5.45
N CYS A 132 -19.30 1.67 -4.19
CA CYS A 132 -18.78 0.69 -3.24
C CYS A 132 -19.87 -0.27 -2.74
N ILE A 133 -19.64 -1.58 -2.89
CA ILE A 133 -20.61 -2.63 -2.49
C ILE A 133 -20.60 -2.89 -0.99
N VAL A 134 -19.48 -2.63 -0.31
CA VAL A 134 -19.34 -2.83 1.15
C VAL A 134 -20.04 -1.71 1.90
N CYS A 135 -19.92 -0.48 1.41
CA CYS A 135 -20.57 0.70 1.97
C CYS A 135 -22.03 0.87 1.51
N GLY A 136 -22.63 -0.06 0.76
CA GLY A 136 -24.05 0.05 0.39
C GLY A 136 -24.46 1.36 -0.31
N ARG A 137 -23.59 1.97 -1.13
CA ARG A 137 -23.84 3.26 -1.81
C ARG A 137 -24.05 4.44 -0.84
N HIS A 138 -23.18 4.60 0.18
CA HIS A 138 -23.12 5.84 0.96
C HIS A 138 -22.95 7.04 0.03
N GLY A 139 -23.75 8.10 0.22
CA GLY A 139 -24.02 9.15 -0.77
C GLY A 139 -22.83 9.72 -1.54
N ALA A 140 -21.63 9.78 -0.97
CA ALA A 140 -20.43 10.29 -1.66
C ALA A 140 -19.72 9.26 -2.57
N CYS A 141 -19.91 7.96 -2.37
CA CYS A 141 -19.18 6.88 -3.06
C CYS A 141 -20.00 6.25 -4.20
N GLU A 142 -20.52 7.09 -5.08
CA GLU A 142 -21.22 6.66 -6.30
C GLU A 142 -20.25 6.15 -7.37
N LYS A 143 -18.99 6.59 -7.30
CA LYS A 143 -17.93 6.23 -8.23
C LYS A 143 -16.62 6.02 -7.49
N TYR A 144 -15.87 5.01 -7.90
CA TYR A 144 -14.52 4.79 -7.41
C TYR A 144 -13.61 5.95 -7.84
N ALA A 145 -13.05 6.66 -6.85
CA ALA A 145 -12.04 7.69 -7.06
C ALA A 145 -10.68 7.17 -6.56
N GLN A 146 -9.63 7.31 -7.35
CA GLN A 146 -8.26 7.16 -6.87
C GLN A 146 -7.59 8.52 -6.86
N ALA A 147 -6.61 8.70 -5.98
CA ALA A 147 -5.68 9.82 -6.08
C ALA A 147 -5.16 9.89 -7.53
N ALA A 148 -5.41 11.02 -8.18
CA ALA A 148 -5.06 11.18 -9.58
C ALA A 148 -3.54 11.02 -9.73
N LYS A 149 -3.08 10.13 -10.62
CA LYS A 149 -1.73 10.24 -11.17
C LYS A 149 -1.68 11.59 -11.90
N LYS A 150 -1.13 12.62 -11.28
CA LYS A 150 -0.91 13.90 -11.96
C LYS A 150 -0.05 13.58 -13.18
N LYS A 151 -0.54 13.89 -14.39
CA LYS A 151 0.24 13.72 -15.62
C LYS A 151 1.53 14.52 -15.41
N THR A 152 2.67 13.83 -15.44
CA THR A 152 3.97 14.47 -15.41
C THR A 152 3.94 15.57 -16.45
N ARG A 153 4.09 16.84 -16.02
CA ARG A 153 4.20 17.97 -16.94
C ARG A 153 5.30 17.59 -17.93
N ALA A 154 4.95 17.45 -19.21
CA ALA A 154 5.92 17.23 -20.26
C ALA A 154 6.96 18.36 -20.12
N LYS A 155 8.23 17.96 -19.97
CA LYS A 155 9.35 18.88 -19.85
C LYS A 155 9.27 19.84 -21.04
N ALA A 156 9.02 21.12 -20.77
CA ALA A 156 9.10 22.13 -21.82
C ALA A 156 10.55 22.12 -22.31
N THR A 157 10.74 21.63 -23.54
CA THR A 157 11.97 21.79 -24.32
C THR A 157 12.04 23.19 -24.88
#